data_AF-A0A2N5SME7-F1
#
_entry.id   AF-A0A2N5SME7-F1
#
_cell.length_a   1.000
_cell.length_b   1.000
_cell.length_c   1.000
_cell.angle_alpha   90.00
_cell.angle_beta   90.00
_cell.angle_gamma   90.00
#
_symmetry.space_group_name_H-M   'P 1'
#
loop_
_entity.id
_entity.type
_entity.pdbx_description
1 polymer ?
#
loop_
_entity_poly.entity_id
_entity_poly.type
_entity_poly.pdbx_seq_one_letter_code
_entity_poly.pdbx_strand_id
1 'polypeptide(L)'
;MLPSRVIGPNPYSGEAIKGQATTDGAPWERGNCLFFNWPQPKGYNPIAINSQMWDRSRMCGACIEITNQYGTHMAVVTDQSGVGPTDLDLGKDAWDDVSNHGPSSGIPITWKLVPCNFDTPIQFSNADHANPFWTAVQVANANVPIKSLEALPTDKKERGWIKLKRVSESNHFGIPCKKPIGPAADLRVTCINGKTIVTKNVNLVWEENQKPQLASGNC
;
A
#
# COMPACT_ATOMS: atom_id res chain seq x y z
N MET A 1 -9.47 -14.51 15.46
CA MET A 1 -10.46 -13.44 15.23
C MET A 1 -9.66 -12.17 14.94
N LEU A 2 -9.76 -11.63 13.72
CA LEU A 2 -8.85 -10.62 13.14
C LEU A 2 -9.16 -9.18 13.67
N PRO A 3 -8.21 -8.24 13.60
CA PRO A 3 -7.98 -7.10 14.52
C PRO A 3 -8.87 -5.88 14.25
N SER A 4 -10.18 -6.10 14.19
CA SER A 4 -11.21 -5.06 14.00
C SER A 4 -11.29 -4.00 15.11
N ARG A 5 -10.49 -4.10 16.18
CA ARG A 5 -10.54 -3.17 17.32
C ARG A 5 -9.56 -2.01 17.25
N VAL A 6 -8.40 -2.17 16.60
CA VAL A 6 -7.39 -1.09 16.57
C VAL A 6 -7.73 -0.09 15.47
N ILE A 7 -7.95 -0.60 14.26
CA ILE A 7 -8.43 0.20 13.15
C ILE A 7 -9.94 -0.04 13.08
N GLY A 8 -10.71 0.90 13.66
CA GLY A 8 -12.17 0.82 13.70
C GLY A 8 -12.83 0.73 12.31
N PRO A 9 -14.17 0.66 12.26
CA PRO A 9 -14.90 0.49 10.99
C PRO A 9 -14.67 1.65 10.00
N ASN A 10 -14.34 2.84 10.51
CA ASN A 10 -13.87 3.97 9.72
C ASN A 10 -12.42 4.31 10.10
N PRO A 11 -11.41 3.76 9.40
CA PRO A 11 -9.99 4.08 9.66
C PRO A 11 -9.66 5.57 9.57
N TYR A 12 -10.46 6.32 8.82
CA TYR A 12 -10.24 7.74 8.49
C TYR A 12 -11.17 8.67 9.30
N SER A 13 -11.63 8.22 10.47
CA SER A 13 -12.45 9.05 11.39
C SER A 13 -11.68 10.26 11.95
N GLY A 14 -10.35 10.23 11.88
CA GLY A 14 -9.46 11.22 12.49
C GLY A 14 -9.15 10.95 13.96
N GLU A 15 -9.66 9.86 14.53
CA GLU A 15 -9.35 9.44 15.90
C GLU A 15 -7.87 9.05 16.02
N ALA A 16 -7.17 9.67 16.98
CA ALA A 16 -5.76 9.41 17.22
C ALA A 16 -5.57 8.21 18.16
N ILE A 17 -4.69 7.30 17.76
CA ILE A 17 -4.30 6.09 18.49
C ILE A 17 -3.00 6.39 19.24
N LYS A 18 -2.94 6.02 20.52
CA LYS A 18 -1.72 6.12 21.33
C LYS A 18 -0.87 4.87 21.14
N GLY A 19 0.44 5.05 21.04
CA GLY A 19 1.39 3.94 20.95
C GLY A 19 2.82 4.39 21.24
N GLN A 20 3.77 3.52 20.95
CA GLN A 20 5.19 3.81 20.98
C GLN A 20 5.77 3.74 19.56
N ALA A 21 6.76 4.57 19.27
CA ALA A 21 7.63 4.44 18.11
C ALA A 21 8.95 3.78 18.52
N THR A 22 9.42 2.82 17.73
CA THR A 22 10.79 2.30 17.75
C THR A 22 11.36 2.34 16.33
N THR A 23 12.60 1.90 16.13
CA THR A 23 13.14 1.67 14.78
C THR A 23 13.99 0.40 14.73
N ASP A 24 13.74 -0.41 13.71
CA ASP A 24 14.62 -1.45 13.14
C ASP A 24 14.91 -1.17 11.65
N GLY A 25 14.67 0.07 11.22
CA GLY A 25 14.98 0.53 9.87
C GLY A 25 14.03 0.03 8.79
N ALA A 26 12.72 0.11 9.03
CA ALA A 26 11.69 -0.26 8.05
C ALA A 26 12.01 0.30 6.64
N PRO A 27 12.19 -0.56 5.62
CA PRO A 27 12.62 -0.13 4.29
C PRO A 27 11.44 0.32 3.43
N TRP A 28 11.73 1.14 2.40
CA TRP A 28 10.75 1.51 1.39
C TRP A 28 10.51 0.38 0.38
N GLU A 29 11.53 0.05 -0.41
CA GLU A 29 11.40 -0.87 -1.55
C GLU A 29 11.24 -2.34 -1.14
N ARG A 30 11.95 -2.75 -0.08
CA ARG A 30 12.13 -4.16 0.31
C ARG A 30 11.26 -4.61 1.48
N GLY A 31 10.39 -3.75 1.97
CA GLY A 31 9.44 -4.14 3.03
C GLY A 31 8.43 -5.13 2.48
N ASN A 32 7.61 -5.74 3.34
CA ASN A 32 6.57 -6.69 2.94
C ASN A 32 5.56 -6.15 1.90
N CYS A 33 5.50 -4.83 1.65
CA CYS A 33 4.70 -4.24 0.58
C CYS A 33 5.36 -4.24 -0.81
N LEU A 34 6.67 -4.51 -0.89
CA LEU A 34 7.48 -4.68 -2.11
C LEU A 34 7.43 -3.50 -3.10
N PHE A 35 7.55 -2.25 -2.63
CA PHE A 35 7.44 -1.05 -3.46
C PHE A 35 8.67 -0.75 -4.34
N PHE A 36 9.30 -1.78 -4.92
CA PHE A 36 10.49 -1.66 -5.79
C PHE A 36 10.33 -0.64 -6.92
N ASN A 37 9.15 -0.59 -7.53
CA ASN A 37 8.88 0.24 -8.70
C ASN A 37 8.10 1.51 -8.38
N TRP A 38 7.83 1.80 -7.10
CA TRP A 38 7.19 3.04 -6.67
C TRP A 38 8.20 3.87 -5.88
N PRO A 39 8.75 4.96 -6.44
CA PRO A 39 9.73 5.77 -5.71
C PRO A 39 9.08 6.44 -4.50
N GLN A 40 9.86 6.62 -3.42
CA GLN A 40 9.41 7.29 -2.21
C GLN A 40 8.95 8.72 -2.50
N PRO A 41 7.67 9.07 -2.24
CA PRO A 41 7.19 10.44 -2.34
C PRO A 41 7.92 11.33 -1.33
N LYS A 42 8.27 12.55 -1.76
CA LYS A 42 8.93 13.53 -0.90
C LYS A 42 8.08 13.82 0.34
N GLY A 43 8.71 13.79 1.52
CA GLY A 43 8.05 14.10 2.79
C GLY A 43 7.24 12.95 3.38
N TYR A 44 7.32 11.74 2.81
CA TYR A 44 6.71 10.53 3.35
C TYR A 44 7.80 9.51 3.65
N ASN A 45 7.94 9.13 4.92
CA ASN A 45 8.96 8.17 5.33
C ASN A 45 8.37 6.75 5.52
N PRO A 46 9.14 5.68 5.29
CA PRO A 46 8.65 4.31 5.43
C PRO A 46 8.46 3.93 6.90
N ILE A 47 7.44 3.11 7.17
CA ILE A 47 7.17 2.51 8.48
C ILE A 47 6.67 1.07 8.34
N ALA A 48 6.91 0.26 9.37
CA ALA A 48 6.28 -1.02 9.60
C ALA A 48 5.19 -0.88 10.68
N ILE A 49 4.12 -1.64 10.51
CA ILE A 49 3.04 -1.76 11.50
C ILE A 49 2.93 -3.20 12.01
N ASN A 50 2.23 -3.40 13.12
CA ASN A 50 1.97 -4.74 13.65
C ASN A 50 1.36 -5.66 12.56
N SER A 51 1.84 -6.90 12.46
CA SER A 51 1.38 -7.89 11.46
C SER A 51 -0.14 -8.13 11.44
N GLN A 52 -0.84 -7.95 12.58
CA GLN A 52 -2.29 -8.03 12.59
C GLN A 52 -2.89 -6.81 11.86
N MET A 53 -2.46 -5.59 12.20
CA MET A 53 -2.93 -4.37 11.55
C MET A 53 -2.63 -4.34 10.06
N TRP A 54 -1.51 -4.94 9.64
CA TRP A 54 -1.12 -5.04 8.24
C TRP A 54 -2.19 -5.69 7.34
N ASP A 55 -3.04 -6.56 7.93
CA ASP A 55 -4.23 -7.11 7.30
C ASP A 55 -3.96 -7.73 5.92
N ARG A 56 -2.97 -8.64 5.88
CA ARG A 56 -2.59 -9.39 4.67
C ARG A 56 -2.29 -8.47 3.48
N SER A 57 -1.44 -7.47 3.71
CA SER A 57 -1.06 -6.39 2.77
C SER A 57 -2.17 -5.41 2.39
N ARG A 58 -3.35 -5.46 3.03
CA ARG A 58 -4.42 -4.48 2.77
C ARG A 58 -4.02 -3.07 3.22
N MET A 59 -3.15 -2.93 4.21
CA MET A 59 -2.66 -1.63 4.67
C MET A 59 -1.42 -1.10 3.92
N CYS A 60 -0.88 -1.86 2.96
CA CYS A 60 0.24 -1.38 2.16
C CYS A 60 -0.10 -0.07 1.42
N GLY A 61 0.77 0.92 1.58
CA GLY A 61 0.61 2.25 0.98
C GLY A 61 -0.31 3.18 1.76
N ALA A 62 -0.83 2.78 2.91
CA ALA A 62 -1.62 3.67 3.76
C ALA A 62 -0.73 4.78 4.35
N CYS A 63 -1.22 6.01 4.36
CA CYS A 63 -0.52 7.12 5.02
C CYS A 63 -0.93 7.28 6.48
N ILE A 64 0.06 7.53 7.32
CA ILE A 64 -0.08 7.77 8.75
C ILE A 64 0.50 9.15 9.07
N GLU A 65 -0.25 9.91 9.87
CA GLU A 65 0.23 11.11 10.54
C GLU A 65 0.67 10.71 11.95
N ILE A 66 1.95 10.90 12.28
CA ILE A 66 2.55 10.59 13.58
C ILE A 66 2.84 11.90 14.29
N THR A 67 2.36 12.05 15.53
CA THR A 67 2.55 13.26 16.34
C THR A 67 3.21 12.92 17.66
N ASN A 68 4.20 13.72 18.04
CA ASN A 68 4.79 13.73 19.37
C ASN A 68 5.27 15.15 19.75
N GLN A 69 6.14 15.26 20.75
CA GLN A 69 6.68 16.54 21.22
C GLN A 69 7.54 17.29 20.18
N TYR A 70 8.05 16.62 19.14
CA TYR A 70 8.89 17.21 18.10
C TYR A 70 8.11 17.63 16.85
N GLY A 71 6.82 17.31 16.80
CA GLY A 71 5.93 17.77 15.74
C GLY A 71 5.08 16.65 15.15
N THR A 72 4.69 16.88 13.90
CA THR A 72 3.87 15.97 13.11
C THR A 72 4.62 15.53 11.87
N HIS A 73 4.67 14.22 11.66
CA HIS A 73 5.48 13.57 10.63
C HIS A 73 4.60 12.66 9.77
N MET A 74 4.82 12.72 8.46
CA MET A 74 4.07 11.92 7.49
C MET A 74 4.82 10.64 7.14
N ALA A 75 4.10 9.53 7.17
CA ALA A 75 4.66 8.21 6.93
C ALA A 75 3.78 7.37 6.00
N VAL A 76 4.37 6.35 5.38
CA VAL A 76 3.69 5.35 4.56
C VAL A 76 3.97 3.96 5.09
N VAL A 77 2.94 3.15 5.22
CA VAL A 77 3.07 1.72 5.55
C VAL A 77 3.72 0.99 4.38
N THR A 78 4.98 0.62 4.56
CA THR A 78 5.78 -0.14 3.58
C THR A 78 6.11 -1.55 4.05
N ASP A 79 5.91 -1.83 5.34
CA ASP A 79 6.30 -3.10 5.93
C ASP A 79 5.36 -3.53 7.08
N GLN A 80 5.61 -4.73 7.62
CA GLN A 80 5.05 -5.20 8.87
C GLN A 80 6.15 -5.66 9.81
N SER A 81 5.91 -5.56 11.12
CA SER A 81 6.84 -6.07 12.12
C SER A 81 6.12 -6.63 13.36
N GLY A 82 6.90 -7.17 14.29
CA GLY A 82 6.43 -7.76 15.54
C GLY A 82 6.16 -6.76 16.67
N VAL A 83 6.14 -5.45 16.38
CA VAL A 83 5.85 -4.41 17.39
C VAL A 83 4.47 -4.57 18.03
N GLY A 84 4.24 -3.87 19.15
CA GLY A 84 2.96 -3.91 19.86
C GLY A 84 1.75 -3.52 18.99
N PRO A 85 0.51 -3.84 19.40
CA PRO A 85 -0.68 -3.69 18.56
C PRO A 85 -1.00 -2.26 18.09
N THR A 86 -0.41 -1.25 18.72
CA THR A 86 -0.58 0.17 18.39
C THR A 86 0.77 0.87 18.21
N ASP A 87 1.87 0.11 18.24
CA ASP A 87 3.21 0.64 18.13
C ASP A 87 3.63 0.65 16.65
N LEU A 88 4.57 1.54 16.33
CA LEU A 88 5.10 1.72 14.98
C LEU A 88 6.61 1.44 14.98
N ASP A 89 7.05 0.76 13.94
CA ASP A 89 8.48 0.54 13.68
C ASP A 89 8.90 1.45 12.52
N LEU A 90 9.69 2.47 12.82
CA LEU A 90 10.00 3.53 11.88
C LEU A 90 11.18 3.16 10.99
N GLY A 91 11.14 3.57 9.72
CA GLY A 91 12.33 3.66 8.90
C GLY A 91 13.32 4.66 9.46
N LYS A 92 14.59 4.59 9.03
CA LYS A 92 15.66 5.41 9.61
C LYS A 92 15.33 6.92 9.57
N ASP A 93 14.90 7.44 8.43
CA ASP A 93 14.59 8.86 8.29
C ASP A 93 13.33 9.26 9.08
N ALA A 94 12.32 8.39 9.13
CA ALA A 94 11.15 8.59 10.00
C ALA A 94 11.56 8.64 11.48
N TRP A 95 12.48 7.77 11.89
CA TRP A 95 12.98 7.74 13.26
C TRP A 95 13.78 8.99 13.59
N ASP A 96 14.66 9.43 12.70
CA ASP A 96 15.48 10.63 12.93
C ASP A 96 14.57 11.86 13.13
N ASP A 97 13.50 11.98 12.34
CA ASP A 97 12.46 12.99 12.50
C ASP A 97 11.69 12.88 13.84
N VAL A 98 11.16 11.68 14.14
CA VAL A 98 10.31 11.44 15.33
C VAL A 98 11.12 11.45 16.63
N SER A 99 12.41 11.13 16.60
CA SER A 99 13.25 11.05 17.80
C SER A 99 14.13 12.28 18.01
N ASN A 100 14.15 13.21 17.05
CA ASN A 100 15.13 14.28 16.99
C ASN A 100 16.57 13.71 17.07
N HIS A 101 16.86 12.72 16.22
CA HIS A 101 18.12 11.98 16.14
C HIS A 101 18.54 11.23 17.42
N GLY A 102 17.57 10.78 18.22
CA GLY A 102 17.81 10.00 19.43
C GLY A 102 18.10 8.52 19.16
N PRO A 103 18.65 7.77 20.14
CA PRO A 103 18.77 6.32 20.02
C PRO A 103 17.38 5.65 20.08
N SER A 104 17.22 4.50 19.41
CA SER A 104 15.99 3.69 19.47
C SER A 104 15.62 3.41 20.93
N SER A 105 14.53 4.03 21.38
CA SER A 105 14.03 3.99 22.75
C SER A 105 12.56 4.27 22.63
N GLY A 106 11.66 3.34 22.96
CA GLY A 106 10.22 3.50 22.69
C GLY A 106 9.70 4.92 23.01
N ILE A 107 9.41 5.72 21.98
CA ILE A 107 8.97 7.11 22.13
C ILE A 107 7.44 7.13 22.13
N PRO A 108 6.80 7.73 23.15
CA PRO A 108 5.36 7.91 23.13
C PRO A 108 4.93 8.76 21.95
N ILE A 109 4.00 8.22 21.15
CA ILE A 109 3.41 8.88 20.00
C ILE A 109 1.89 8.81 20.06
N THR A 110 1.25 9.73 19.35
CA THR A 110 -0.11 9.55 18.85
C THR A 110 -0.07 9.47 17.34
N TRP A 111 -0.88 8.63 16.72
CA TRP A 111 -0.93 8.54 15.27
C TRP A 111 -2.34 8.27 14.76
N LYS A 112 -2.60 8.61 13.50
CA LYS A 112 -3.88 8.32 12.82
C LYS A 112 -3.66 8.07 11.34
N LEU A 113 -4.55 7.29 10.73
CA LEU A 113 -4.59 7.15 9.27
C LEU A 113 -5.15 8.42 8.65
N VAL A 114 -4.50 8.90 7.60
CA VAL A 114 -4.92 10.07 6.84
C VAL A 114 -4.86 9.78 5.34
N PRO A 115 -5.67 10.44 4.50
CA PRO A 115 -5.45 10.40 3.07
C PRO A 115 -4.05 10.91 2.72
N CYS A 116 -3.36 10.26 1.78
CA CYS A 116 -2.00 10.65 1.40
C CYS A 116 -1.90 11.98 0.62
N ASN A 117 -3.02 12.49 0.09
CA ASN A 117 -3.05 13.74 -0.69
C ASN A 117 -2.02 13.83 -1.84
N PHE A 118 -1.65 12.69 -2.43
CA PHE A 118 -0.88 12.64 -3.66
C PHE A 118 -1.70 13.31 -4.78
N ASP A 119 -1.02 14.18 -5.53
CA ASP A 119 -1.54 14.94 -6.67
C ASP A 119 -1.45 14.16 -7.99
N THR A 120 -0.75 13.03 -7.98
CA THR A 120 -0.55 12.15 -9.13
C THR A 120 -1.49 10.95 -9.08
N PRO A 121 -1.83 10.32 -10.24
CA PRO A 121 -2.69 9.14 -10.25
C PRO A 121 -2.07 7.91 -9.57
N ILE A 122 -2.91 6.91 -9.31
CA ILE A 122 -2.45 5.57 -8.91
C ILE A 122 -1.46 5.02 -9.94
N GLN A 123 -0.50 4.22 -9.47
CA GLN A 123 0.50 3.57 -10.30
C GLN A 123 0.27 2.05 -10.34
N PHE A 124 0.35 1.47 -11.53
CA PHE A 124 0.35 0.03 -11.77
C PHE A 124 1.75 -0.44 -12.17
N SER A 125 2.29 -1.38 -11.42
CA SER A 125 3.58 -2.02 -11.71
C SER A 125 3.37 -3.52 -11.85
N ASN A 126 3.89 -4.10 -12.92
CA ASN A 126 3.87 -5.55 -13.10
C ASN A 126 4.99 -6.18 -12.28
N ALA A 127 4.71 -7.31 -11.62
CA ALA A 127 5.75 -8.10 -10.98
C ALA A 127 6.73 -8.65 -12.03
N ASP A 128 7.96 -8.91 -11.62
CA ASP A 128 8.97 -9.52 -12.49
C ASP A 128 8.45 -10.81 -13.12
N HIS A 129 8.66 -10.94 -14.43
CA HIS A 129 8.22 -12.05 -15.27
C HIS A 129 6.70 -12.17 -15.47
N ALA A 130 5.90 -11.14 -15.12
CA ALA A 130 4.49 -11.07 -15.51
C ALA A 130 4.36 -11.20 -17.03
N ASN A 131 3.45 -12.06 -17.48
CA ASN A 131 3.29 -12.42 -18.88
C ASN A 131 1.81 -12.74 -19.17
N PRO A 132 1.42 -12.94 -20.44
CA PRO A 132 0.00 -13.15 -20.78
C PRO A 132 -0.68 -14.31 -20.05
N PHE A 133 0.08 -15.27 -19.51
CA PHE A 133 -0.41 -16.44 -18.77
C PHE A 133 -0.33 -16.31 -17.24
N TRP A 134 0.50 -15.41 -16.71
CA TRP A 134 0.65 -15.14 -15.28
C TRP A 134 0.69 -13.63 -15.03
N THR A 135 -0.35 -13.13 -14.35
CA THR A 135 -0.48 -11.71 -14.01
C THR A 135 -0.28 -11.52 -12.51
N ALA A 136 0.54 -10.54 -12.16
CA ALA A 136 0.65 -9.99 -10.81
C ALA A 136 0.90 -8.49 -10.92
N VAL A 137 -0.06 -7.68 -10.47
CA VAL A 137 0.00 -6.21 -10.56
C VAL A 137 0.06 -5.62 -9.17
N GLN A 138 1.06 -4.80 -8.87
CA GLN A 138 1.08 -3.94 -7.70
C GLN A 138 0.28 -2.67 -7.98
N VAL A 139 -0.50 -2.24 -6.98
CA VAL A 139 -1.20 -0.95 -6.99
C VAL A 139 -0.57 -0.09 -5.91
N ALA A 140 -0.02 1.06 -6.30
CA ALA A 140 0.68 1.99 -5.43
C ALA A 140 0.21 3.44 -5.67
N ASN A 141 0.74 4.39 -4.89
CA ASN A 141 0.42 5.80 -5.01
C ASN A 141 -1.08 6.14 -4.84
N ALA A 142 -1.83 5.34 -4.06
CA ALA A 142 -3.24 5.58 -3.77
C ALA A 142 -3.41 6.43 -2.51
N ASN A 143 -4.32 7.41 -2.49
CA ASN A 143 -4.53 8.24 -1.30
C ASN A 143 -5.18 7.50 -0.14
N VAL A 144 -5.89 6.41 -0.42
CA VAL A 144 -6.41 5.49 0.60
C VAL A 144 -6.23 4.03 0.12
N PRO A 145 -6.14 3.05 1.04
CA PRO A 145 -5.98 1.65 0.74
C PRO A 145 -6.95 1.10 -0.29
N ILE A 146 -6.43 0.18 -1.09
CA ILE A 146 -7.21 -0.50 -2.11
C ILE A 146 -8.08 -1.59 -1.47
N LYS A 147 -9.37 -1.59 -1.80
CA LYS A 147 -10.31 -2.65 -1.41
C LYS A 147 -10.23 -3.84 -2.36
N SER A 148 -10.21 -3.58 -3.67
CA SER A 148 -10.11 -4.63 -4.69
C SER A 148 -9.57 -4.10 -6.01
N LEU A 149 -9.00 -5.02 -6.80
CA LEU A 149 -8.64 -4.83 -8.20
C LEU A 149 -9.39 -5.86 -9.04
N GLU A 150 -9.95 -5.43 -10.16
CA GLU A 150 -10.62 -6.28 -11.13
C GLU A 150 -10.09 -5.99 -12.53
N ALA A 151 -10.06 -7.01 -13.39
CA ALA A 151 -9.55 -6.91 -14.76
C ALA A 151 -10.62 -7.35 -15.77
N LEU A 152 -10.80 -6.57 -16.82
CA LEU A 152 -11.60 -6.92 -17.99
C LEU A 152 -10.63 -7.13 -19.18
N PRO A 153 -10.38 -8.38 -19.62
CA PRO A 153 -9.49 -8.68 -20.74
C PRO A 153 -9.85 -7.86 -21.98
N THR A 154 -8.85 -7.28 -22.66
CA THR A 154 -9.11 -6.50 -23.88
C THR A 154 -9.49 -7.38 -25.08
N ASP A 155 -8.96 -8.59 -25.15
CA ASP A 155 -9.17 -9.58 -26.22
C ASP A 155 -10.41 -10.47 -26.00
N LYS A 156 -10.93 -10.53 -24.76
CA LYS A 156 -11.99 -11.46 -24.32
C LYS A 156 -12.98 -10.78 -23.37
N LYS A 157 -13.54 -9.65 -23.81
CA LYS A 157 -14.43 -8.81 -23.01
C LYS A 157 -15.69 -9.53 -22.54
N GLU A 158 -16.15 -10.53 -23.28
CA GLU A 158 -17.29 -11.40 -22.94
C GLU A 158 -17.11 -12.16 -21.62
N ARG A 159 -15.88 -12.29 -21.12
CA ARG A 159 -15.59 -12.88 -19.80
C ARG A 159 -16.01 -12.00 -18.62
N GLY A 160 -16.31 -10.73 -18.87
CA GLY A 160 -16.66 -9.76 -17.85
C GLY A 160 -15.49 -9.43 -16.90
N TRP A 161 -15.80 -8.71 -15.82
CA TRP A 161 -14.82 -8.31 -14.81
C TRP A 161 -14.38 -9.51 -13.98
N ILE A 162 -13.07 -9.74 -13.95
CA ILE A 162 -12.43 -10.80 -13.19
C ILE A 162 -11.83 -10.17 -11.92
N LYS A 163 -12.33 -10.59 -10.76
CA LYS A 163 -11.76 -10.15 -9.48
C LYS A 163 -10.40 -10.78 -9.23
N LEU A 164 -9.39 -9.93 -9.03
CA LEU A 164 -8.03 -10.35 -8.71
C LEU A 164 -7.89 -10.57 -7.20
N LYS A 165 -7.03 -11.52 -6.84
CA LYS A 165 -6.70 -11.85 -5.46
C LYS A 165 -5.43 -11.09 -5.08
N ARG A 166 -5.52 -10.27 -4.03
CA ARG A 166 -4.34 -9.72 -3.36
C ARG A 166 -3.57 -10.88 -2.71
N VAL A 167 -2.30 -11.02 -3.05
CA VAL A 167 -1.37 -11.96 -2.43
C VAL A 167 -1.09 -11.45 -1.02
N SER A 168 -1.31 -12.31 -0.04
CA SER A 168 -1.26 -11.92 1.37
C SER A 168 0.12 -11.50 1.82
N GLU A 169 1.16 -11.78 1.04
CA GLU A 169 2.57 -11.58 1.37
C GLU A 169 3.22 -10.39 0.63
N SER A 170 2.56 -9.76 -0.36
CA SER A 170 3.29 -8.91 -1.32
C SER A 170 2.58 -7.70 -1.95
N ASN A 171 1.38 -7.28 -1.52
CA ASN A 171 0.60 -6.17 -2.14
C ASN A 171 0.33 -6.33 -3.66
N HIS A 172 0.64 -7.48 -4.25
CA HIS A 172 0.38 -7.77 -5.66
C HIS A 172 -0.99 -8.43 -5.82
N PHE A 173 -1.67 -8.11 -6.91
CA PHE A 173 -2.96 -8.68 -7.27
C PHE A 173 -2.78 -9.63 -8.46
N GLY A 174 -3.09 -10.90 -8.23
CA GLY A 174 -2.99 -11.94 -9.25
C GLY A 174 -4.31 -12.65 -9.52
N ILE A 175 -4.28 -13.59 -10.46
CA ILE A 175 -5.45 -14.39 -10.83
C ILE A 175 -5.79 -15.43 -9.74
N PRO A 176 -7.05 -15.54 -9.31
CA PRO A 176 -7.46 -16.57 -8.35
C PRO A 176 -7.62 -17.97 -9.01
N CYS A 177 -7.65 -18.04 -10.34
CA CYS A 177 -7.92 -19.28 -11.09
C CYS A 177 -6.97 -19.41 -12.30
N LYS A 178 -6.87 -20.61 -12.87
CA LYS A 178 -6.02 -20.92 -14.05
C LYS A 178 -6.54 -20.33 -15.38
N LYS A 179 -7.23 -19.18 -15.35
CA LYS A 179 -7.69 -18.49 -16.55
C LYS A 179 -6.86 -17.22 -16.76
N PRO A 180 -5.89 -17.25 -17.69
CA PRO A 180 -5.08 -16.09 -18.06
C PRO A 180 -5.93 -14.86 -18.35
N ILE A 181 -5.47 -13.66 -18.02
CA ILE A 181 -6.13 -12.41 -18.42
C ILE A 181 -5.77 -12.06 -19.86
N GLY A 182 -4.53 -12.38 -20.28
CA GLY A 182 -3.97 -11.93 -21.55
C GLY A 182 -2.94 -10.81 -21.33
N PRO A 183 -2.41 -10.23 -22.42
CA PRO A 183 -1.36 -9.23 -22.35
C PRO A 183 -1.83 -7.87 -21.83
N ALA A 184 -3.13 -7.58 -21.89
CA ALA A 184 -3.69 -6.31 -21.45
C ALA A 184 -5.14 -6.45 -20.94
N ALA A 185 -5.56 -5.51 -20.09
CA ALA A 185 -6.93 -5.42 -19.58
C ALA A 185 -7.34 -3.98 -19.26
N ASP A 186 -8.63 -3.70 -19.24
CA ASP A 186 -9.13 -2.57 -18.46
C ASP A 186 -9.06 -2.96 -16.97
N LEU A 187 -8.49 -2.10 -16.13
CA LEU A 187 -8.39 -2.32 -14.69
C LEU A 187 -9.38 -1.43 -13.94
N ARG A 188 -10.15 -2.04 -13.03
CA ARG A 188 -11.03 -1.35 -12.08
C ARG A 188 -10.47 -1.46 -10.68
N VAL A 189 -10.00 -0.33 -10.16
CA VAL A 189 -9.61 -0.18 -8.76
C VAL A 189 -10.84 0.22 -7.96
N THR A 190 -11.09 -0.45 -6.84
CA THR A 190 -12.04 0.00 -5.81
C THR A 190 -11.27 0.35 -4.55
N CYS A 191 -11.40 1.59 -4.10
CA CYS A 191 -10.77 2.11 -2.89
C CYS A 191 -11.57 1.72 -1.64
N ILE A 192 -10.97 1.78 -0.45
CA ILE A 192 -11.65 1.45 0.83
C ILE A 192 -12.85 2.37 1.11
N ASN A 193 -12.81 3.62 0.63
CA ASN A 193 -13.90 4.59 0.71
C ASN A 193 -15.04 4.35 -0.31
N GLY A 194 -14.94 3.32 -1.16
CA GLY A 194 -15.94 2.97 -2.17
C GLY A 194 -15.75 3.64 -3.53
N LYS A 195 -14.82 4.60 -3.67
CA LYS A 195 -14.48 5.20 -4.97
C LYS A 195 -13.96 4.13 -5.94
N THR A 196 -14.41 4.19 -7.20
CA THR A 196 -13.97 3.28 -8.26
C THR A 196 -13.30 4.04 -9.39
N ILE A 197 -12.17 3.52 -9.88
CA ILE A 197 -11.38 4.12 -10.96
C ILE A 197 -11.19 3.05 -12.03
N VAL A 198 -11.54 3.36 -13.28
CA VAL A 198 -11.35 2.45 -14.42
C VAL A 198 -10.28 3.03 -15.34
N THR A 199 -9.21 2.28 -15.53
CA THR A 199 -8.12 2.60 -16.48
C THR A 199 -8.17 1.61 -17.62
N LYS A 200 -8.26 2.12 -18.86
CA LYS A 200 -8.42 1.27 -20.04
C LYS A 200 -7.08 0.81 -20.58
N ASN A 201 -7.06 -0.38 -21.18
CA ASN A 201 -5.93 -0.91 -21.94
C ASN A 201 -4.59 -0.88 -21.18
N VAL A 202 -4.59 -1.29 -19.92
CA VAL A 202 -3.38 -1.43 -19.10
C VAL A 202 -2.62 -2.67 -19.55
N ASN A 203 -1.34 -2.50 -19.85
CA ASN A 203 -0.44 -3.60 -20.16
C ASN A 203 -0.14 -4.44 -18.91
N LEU A 204 -0.23 -5.76 -19.04
CA LEU A 204 -0.03 -6.73 -17.95
C LEU A 204 1.22 -7.59 -18.16
N VAL A 205 2.01 -7.29 -19.17
CA VAL A 205 3.29 -7.95 -19.46
C VAL A 205 4.42 -7.13 -18.84
N TRP A 206 5.29 -7.78 -18.10
CA TRP A 206 6.48 -7.17 -17.54
C TRP A 206 7.55 -6.99 -18.62
N GLU A 207 8.23 -5.86 -18.58
CA GLU A 207 9.45 -5.60 -19.32
C GLU A 207 10.50 -5.01 -18.37
N GLU A 208 11.77 -5.28 -18.64
CA GLU A 208 12.87 -4.73 -17.84
C GLU A 208 12.85 -3.19 -17.92
N ASN A 209 13.05 -2.52 -16.78
CA ASN A 209 13.01 -1.07 -16.64
C ASN A 209 11.67 -0.43 -17.07
N GLN A 210 10.59 -1.21 -17.12
CA GLN A 210 9.25 -0.69 -17.38
C GLN A 210 8.85 0.31 -16.29
N LYS A 211 8.53 1.54 -16.71
CA LYS A 211 7.97 2.53 -15.80
C LYS A 211 6.54 2.14 -15.40
N PRO A 212 6.09 2.50 -14.18
CA PRO A 212 4.72 2.27 -13.77
C PRO A 212 3.72 2.92 -14.72
N GLN A 213 2.62 2.23 -15.00
CA GLN A 213 1.52 2.77 -15.78
C GLN A 213 0.60 3.59 -14.88
N LEU A 214 0.26 4.79 -15.31
CA LEU A 214 -0.62 5.67 -14.55
C LEU A 214 -2.08 5.26 -14.75
N ALA A 215 -2.81 5.21 -13.65
CA ALA A 215 -4.27 5.09 -13.67
C ALA A 215 -4.92 6.38 -14.18
N SER A 216 -6.21 6.30 -14.51
CA SER A 216 -7.03 7.46 -14.89
C SER A 216 -7.38 8.40 -13.74
N GLY A 217 -6.98 8.08 -12.50
CA GLY A 217 -7.22 8.91 -11.32
C GLY A 217 -6.60 8.33 -10.06
N ASN A 218 -6.93 8.94 -8.93
CA ASN A 218 -6.52 8.48 -7.61
C ASN A 218 -7.72 8.14 -6.74
N CYS A 219 -7.51 7.29 -5.73
CA CYS A 219 -8.33 7.26 -4.55
C CYS A 219 -8.32 8.66 -3.88
#